data_AF-A0A241W3K8-F1
#
_entry.id   AF-A0A241W3K8-F1
#
_cell.length_a   1.000
_cell.length_b   1.000
_cell.length_c   1.000
_cell.angle_alpha   90.00
_cell.angle_beta   90.00
_cell.angle_gamma   90.00
#
_symmetry.space_group_name_H-M   'P 1'
#
loop_
_entity.id
_entity.type
_entity.pdbx_description
1 polymer ?
#
loop_
_entity_poly.entity_id
_entity_poly.type
_entity_poly.pdbx_seq_one_letter_code
_entity_poly.pdbx_strand_id
1 'polypeptide(L)'
;MSESEKNALTMSIEAETGQKFDNQYKFGTDAKEFDRRLYACVGHNLQLAREISGLSRSDAMYQIWGYKNKNMSPNRISEMESGTNKIELRSVYKACVVYGCSPEFIFGFTDEFEMGNIEAKMAGLVFRSVRESVMDATSTICEGMAQSLRHLPPYQGELLRQSAKGCVDLALKYAHDMVFRAQYGDLLDAIYDLQTKTQQFDRYFARQMRQIELNMASMLDKDQDTSATKKMTMTVVKDETVSV
;
A
#
# COMPACT_ATOMS: atom_id res chain seq x y z
N MET A 1 7.13 18.14 -27.22
CA MET A 1 7.31 18.59 -25.83
C MET A 1 8.61 19.34 -25.73
N SER A 2 8.50 20.63 -25.41
CA SER A 2 9.64 21.51 -25.15
C SER A 2 10.36 21.08 -23.87
N GLU A 3 11.65 21.40 -23.77
CA GLU A 3 12.48 21.09 -22.60
C GLU A 3 11.94 21.68 -21.29
N SER A 4 11.23 22.80 -21.39
CA SER A 4 10.52 23.43 -20.27
C SER A 4 9.34 22.59 -19.76
N GLU A 5 8.62 21.88 -20.65
CA GLU A 5 7.48 21.03 -20.27
C GLU A 5 7.94 19.75 -19.57
N LYS A 6 9.11 19.22 -19.93
CA LYS A 6 9.71 18.05 -19.26
C LYS A 6 10.19 18.38 -17.85
N ASN A 7 10.80 19.55 -17.66
CA ASN A 7 11.23 19.99 -16.33
C ASN A 7 10.05 20.28 -15.40
N ALA A 8 8.96 20.84 -15.92
CA ALA A 8 7.74 21.09 -15.14
C ALA A 8 7.10 19.78 -14.65
N LEU A 9 7.02 18.74 -15.50
CA LEU A 9 6.43 17.45 -15.12
C LEU A 9 7.27 16.72 -14.07
N THR A 10 8.60 16.88 -14.12
CA THR A 10 9.52 16.25 -13.15
C THR A 10 9.40 16.89 -11.77
N MET A 11 9.26 18.22 -11.71
CA MET A 11 9.09 18.93 -10.44
C MET A 11 7.73 18.68 -9.77
N SER A 12 6.67 18.42 -10.53
CA SER A 12 5.35 18.11 -9.96
C SER A 12 5.28 16.75 -9.28
N ILE A 13 6.05 15.76 -9.74
CA ILE A 13 6.05 14.40 -9.16
C ILE A 13 6.87 14.32 -7.86
N GLU A 14 7.93 15.12 -7.75
CA GLU A 14 8.78 15.17 -6.54
C GLU A 14 8.08 15.82 -5.34
N ALA A 15 7.11 16.71 -5.57
CA ALA A 15 6.38 17.41 -4.52
C ALA A 15 5.34 16.54 -3.78
N GLU A 16 4.84 15.47 -4.41
CA GLU A 16 3.74 14.66 -3.85
C GLU A 16 4.20 13.44 -3.04
N THR A 17 5.45 12.98 -3.20
CA THR A 17 5.88 11.68 -2.63
C THR A 17 7.03 11.78 -1.63
N GLY A 18 7.73 12.91 -1.52
CA GLY A 18 8.79 13.13 -0.52
C GLY A 18 9.98 12.16 -0.61
N GLN A 19 10.01 11.26 -1.59
CA GLN A 19 11.08 10.31 -1.86
C GLN A 19 11.93 10.84 -3.03
N LYS A 20 13.21 11.09 -2.77
CA LYS A 20 14.20 11.23 -3.85
C LYS A 20 14.35 9.87 -4.53
N PHE A 21 13.62 9.66 -5.62
CA PHE A 21 13.96 8.60 -6.55
C PHE A 21 15.26 9.01 -7.23
N ASP A 22 16.36 8.41 -6.79
CA ASP A 22 17.66 8.57 -7.42
C ASP A 22 17.56 7.95 -8.82
N ASN A 23 17.18 8.79 -9.78
CA ASN A 23 16.82 8.40 -11.13
C ASN A 23 18.13 8.08 -11.88
N GLN A 24 18.73 6.91 -11.58
CA GLN A 24 19.95 6.42 -12.23
C GLN A 24 19.72 6.04 -13.69
N TYR A 25 18.47 6.03 -14.16
CA TYR A 25 18.13 5.84 -15.57
C TYR A 25 17.91 7.18 -16.26
N LYS A 26 18.99 7.91 -16.50
CA LYS A 26 18.99 8.91 -17.57
C LYS A 26 18.76 8.14 -18.87
N PHE A 27 17.53 8.19 -19.40
CA PHE A 27 17.21 7.70 -20.76
C PHE A 27 17.97 8.59 -21.76
N GLY A 28 19.22 8.24 -21.98
CA GLY A 28 20.12 8.89 -22.92
C GLY A 28 19.63 8.74 -24.35
N THR A 29 19.82 9.82 -25.09
CA THR A 29 19.42 10.20 -26.45
C THR A 29 19.89 9.32 -27.63
N ASP A 30 20.09 8.00 -27.48
CA ASP A 30 20.34 7.11 -28.63
C ASP A 30 19.67 5.74 -28.46
N ALA A 31 18.67 5.47 -29.29
CA ALA A 31 17.90 4.21 -29.28
C ALA A 31 18.79 2.98 -29.47
N LYS A 32 19.91 3.12 -30.19
CA LYS A 32 20.86 2.01 -30.41
C LYS A 32 21.59 1.61 -29.13
N GLU A 33 21.93 2.59 -28.28
CA GLU A 33 22.59 2.32 -27.01
C GLU A 33 21.62 1.66 -26.03
N PHE A 34 20.37 2.11 -26.02
CA PHE A 34 19.30 1.47 -25.25
C PHE A 34 19.09 0.01 -25.66
N ASP A 35 18.93 -0.24 -26.97
CA ASP A 35 18.74 -1.60 -27.50
C ASP A 35 19.92 -2.52 -27.16
N ARG A 36 21.15 -2.01 -27.26
CA ARG A 36 22.36 -2.75 -26.89
C ARG A 36 22.37 -3.14 -25.41
N ARG A 37 22.02 -2.21 -24.51
CA ARG A 37 21.96 -2.47 -23.06
C ARG A 37 20.85 -3.47 -22.73
N LEU A 38 19.71 -3.35 -23.39
CA LEU A 38 18.60 -4.30 -23.24
C LEU A 38 19.00 -5.71 -23.66
N TYR A 39 19.61 -5.88 -24.85
CA TYR A 39 20.03 -7.20 -25.32
C TYR A 39 21.14 -7.81 -24.46
N ALA A 40 22.09 -7.00 -23.98
CA ALA A 40 23.11 -7.44 -23.05
C ALA A 40 22.51 -7.94 -21.72
N CYS A 41 21.54 -7.21 -21.16
CA CYS A 41 20.83 -7.61 -19.94
C CYS A 41 20.05 -8.92 -20.15
N VAL A 42 19.27 -9.01 -21.23
CA VAL A 42 18.49 -10.20 -21.55
C VAL A 42 19.39 -11.42 -21.79
N GLY A 43 20.50 -11.26 -22.49
CA GLY A 43 21.46 -12.34 -22.74
C GLY A 43 22.10 -12.85 -21.44
N HIS A 44 22.52 -11.93 -20.57
CA HIS A 44 23.06 -12.28 -19.26
C HIS A 44 22.05 -13.02 -18.39
N ASN A 45 20.82 -12.51 -18.30
CA ASN A 45 19.77 -13.12 -17.48
C ASN A 45 19.30 -14.47 -18.05
N LEU A 46 19.31 -14.66 -19.37
CA LEU A 46 19.08 -15.97 -19.99
C LEU A 46 20.18 -16.98 -19.65
N GLN A 47 21.44 -16.54 -19.58
CA GLN A 47 22.55 -17.40 -19.16
C GLN A 47 22.38 -17.82 -17.70
N LEU A 48 22.15 -16.86 -16.81
CA LEU A 48 21.90 -17.12 -15.39
C LEU A 48 20.71 -18.05 -15.20
N ALA A 49 19.60 -17.79 -15.91
CA ALA A 49 18.41 -18.62 -15.84
C ALA A 49 18.71 -20.08 -16.21
N ARG A 50 19.44 -20.31 -17.31
CA ARG A 50 19.83 -21.65 -17.73
C ARG A 50 20.72 -22.35 -16.68
N GLU A 51 21.68 -21.62 -16.12
CA GLU A 51 22.61 -22.14 -15.11
C GLU A 51 21.87 -22.54 -13.83
N ILE A 52 20.92 -21.72 -13.37
CA ILE A 52 20.09 -22.02 -12.20
C ILE A 52 19.17 -23.22 -12.48
N SER A 53 18.60 -23.32 -13.68
CA SER A 53 17.81 -24.49 -14.10
C SER A 53 18.65 -25.76 -14.32
N GLY A 54 19.98 -25.69 -14.19
CA GLY A 54 20.88 -26.84 -14.32
C GLY A 54 21.00 -27.40 -15.75
N LEU A 55 20.58 -26.65 -16.77
CA LEU A 55 20.58 -27.13 -18.16
C LEU A 55 21.89 -26.81 -18.88
N SER A 56 22.43 -27.78 -19.62
CA SER A 56 23.51 -27.48 -20.55
C SER A 56 22.97 -26.69 -21.75
N ARG A 57 23.84 -25.94 -22.44
CA ARG A 57 23.45 -25.21 -23.67
C ARG A 57 22.89 -26.14 -24.75
N SER A 58 23.35 -27.39 -24.78
CA SER A 58 22.87 -28.40 -25.74
C SER A 58 21.48 -28.89 -25.37
N ASP A 59 21.21 -29.10 -24.08
CA ASP A 59 19.91 -29.56 -23.58
C ASP A 59 18.87 -28.46 -23.68
N ALA A 60 19.22 -27.22 -23.32
CA ALA A 60 18.36 -26.05 -23.48
C ALA A 60 17.94 -25.84 -24.95
N MET A 61 18.88 -25.97 -25.89
CA MET A 61 18.61 -25.87 -27.31
C MET A 61 17.65 -26.96 -27.80
N TYR A 62 17.85 -28.20 -27.34
CA TYR A 62 16.95 -29.29 -27.67
C TYR A 62 15.53 -29.06 -27.12
N GLN A 63 15.39 -28.57 -25.89
CA GLN A 63 14.08 -28.31 -25.28
C GLN A 63 13.34 -27.11 -25.91
N ILE A 64 14.06 -26.05 -26.33
CA ILE A 64 13.45 -24.83 -26.88
C ILE A 64 13.07 -24.99 -28.37
N TRP A 65 13.90 -25.68 -29.17
CA TRP A 65 13.70 -25.81 -30.62
C TRP A 65 13.55 -27.24 -31.15
N GLY A 66 13.71 -28.27 -30.33
CA GLY A 66 13.45 -29.66 -30.71
C GLY A 66 14.50 -30.28 -31.65
N TYR A 67 15.66 -29.65 -31.83
CA TYR A 67 16.74 -30.20 -32.65
C TYR A 67 18.09 -30.17 -31.92
N LYS A 68 18.91 -31.19 -32.19
CA LYS A 68 20.32 -31.22 -31.78
C LYS A 68 21.15 -30.62 -32.91
N ASN A 69 22.10 -29.75 -32.58
CA ASN A 69 22.98 -29.16 -33.56
C ASN A 69 23.93 -30.25 -34.12
N LYS A 70 23.66 -30.74 -35.33
CA LYS A 70 24.45 -31.78 -35.99
C LYS A 70 25.66 -31.23 -36.73
N ASN A 71 25.70 -29.91 -36.96
CA ASN A 71 26.74 -29.24 -37.73
C ASN A 71 27.46 -28.24 -36.81
N MET A 72 28.75 -27.99 -37.06
CA MET A 72 29.64 -27.09 -36.31
C MET A 72 29.24 -25.59 -36.32
N SER A 73 27.96 -25.25 -36.43
CA SER A 73 27.50 -23.86 -36.29
C SER A 73 27.50 -23.45 -34.81
N PRO A 74 27.72 -22.16 -34.48
CA PRO A 74 27.57 -21.67 -33.12
C PRO A 74 26.17 -22.02 -32.58
N ASN A 75 26.13 -22.50 -31.34
CA ASN A 75 24.88 -22.86 -30.68
C ASN A 75 24.00 -21.60 -30.54
N ARG A 76 22.75 -21.66 -31.02
CA ARG A 76 21.78 -20.55 -30.97
C ARG A 76 21.55 -20.02 -29.54
N ILE A 77 21.70 -20.88 -28.53
CA ILE A 77 21.70 -20.47 -27.12
C ILE A 77 22.88 -19.54 -26.82
N SER A 78 24.08 -19.87 -27.31
CA SER A 78 25.27 -19.03 -27.10
C SER A 78 25.13 -17.66 -27.76
N GLU A 79 24.46 -17.58 -28.90
CA GLU A 79 24.16 -16.30 -29.56
C GLU A 79 23.18 -15.47 -28.72
N MET A 80 22.12 -16.08 -28.19
CA MET A 80 21.17 -15.42 -27.31
C MET A 80 21.81 -14.95 -26.00
N GLU A 81 22.63 -15.80 -25.37
CA GLU A 81 23.34 -15.47 -24.13
C GLU A 81 24.38 -14.36 -24.31
N SER A 82 24.94 -14.21 -25.53
CA SER A 82 25.91 -13.15 -25.80
C SER A 82 25.31 -11.73 -25.72
N GLY A 83 23.99 -11.60 -25.88
CA GLY A 83 23.29 -10.32 -25.88
C GLY A 83 23.74 -9.34 -26.98
N THR A 84 24.44 -9.83 -28.00
CA THR A 84 24.98 -9.00 -29.10
C THR A 84 23.95 -8.72 -30.18
N ASN A 85 23.04 -9.66 -30.42
CA ASN A 85 22.02 -9.61 -31.46
C ASN A 85 20.63 -9.42 -30.86
N LYS A 86 19.73 -8.89 -31.69
CA LYS A 86 18.30 -8.80 -31.34
C LYS A 86 17.73 -10.18 -31.10
N ILE A 87 17.14 -10.36 -29.92
CA ILE A 87 16.53 -11.62 -29.51
C ILE A 87 15.04 -11.58 -29.85
N GLU A 88 14.55 -12.61 -30.55
CA GLU A 88 13.12 -12.72 -30.86
C GLU A 88 12.30 -13.01 -29.59
N LEU A 89 11.18 -12.30 -29.42
CA LEU A 89 10.27 -12.49 -28.28
C LEU A 89 9.79 -13.95 -28.15
N ARG A 90 9.56 -14.63 -29.27
CA ARG A 90 9.15 -16.05 -29.29
C ARG A 90 10.22 -16.96 -28.67
N SER A 91 11.49 -16.65 -28.88
CA SER A 91 12.62 -17.40 -28.31
C SER A 91 12.74 -17.14 -26.82
N VAL A 92 12.57 -15.88 -26.38
CA VAL A 92 12.54 -15.53 -24.95
C VAL A 92 11.40 -16.25 -24.24
N TYR A 93 10.19 -16.23 -24.79
CA TYR A 93 9.03 -16.90 -24.18
C TYR A 93 9.27 -18.40 -23.98
N LYS A 94 9.77 -19.09 -25.01
CA LYS A 94 10.09 -20.51 -24.92
C LYS A 94 11.19 -20.79 -23.89
N ALA A 95 12.20 -19.92 -23.80
CA ALA A 95 13.25 -20.03 -22.79
C ALA A 95 12.68 -19.88 -21.38
N CYS A 96 11.79 -18.91 -21.14
CA CYS A 96 11.11 -18.74 -19.85
C CYS A 96 10.34 -19.99 -19.42
N VAL A 97 9.62 -20.64 -20.36
CA VAL A 97 8.90 -21.90 -20.08
C VAL A 97 9.88 -23.04 -19.75
N VAL A 98 10.96 -23.19 -20.51
CA VAL A 98 11.95 -24.26 -20.33
C VAL A 98 12.79 -24.07 -19.07
N TYR A 99 13.16 -22.84 -18.75
CA TYR A 99 13.94 -22.50 -17.54
C TYR A 99 13.05 -22.36 -16.30
N GLY A 100 11.73 -22.28 -16.50
CA GLY A 100 10.75 -22.14 -15.44
C GLY A 100 10.83 -20.79 -14.74
N CYS A 101 11.21 -19.71 -15.45
CA CYS A 101 11.43 -18.37 -14.91
C CYS A 101 10.44 -17.32 -15.45
N SER A 102 10.27 -16.21 -14.73
CA SER A 102 9.40 -15.11 -15.16
C SER A 102 10.05 -14.29 -16.29
N PRO A 103 9.26 -13.73 -17.23
CA PRO A 103 9.77 -12.77 -18.21
C PRO A 103 10.36 -11.52 -17.55
N GLU A 104 9.84 -11.13 -16.38
CA GLU A 104 10.31 -9.94 -15.65
C GLU A 104 11.77 -10.08 -15.23
N PHE A 105 12.18 -11.26 -14.77
CA PHE A 105 13.57 -11.57 -14.48
C PHE A 105 14.43 -11.48 -15.75
N ILE A 106 13.99 -12.09 -16.86
CA ILE A 106 14.76 -12.08 -18.11
C ILE A 106 14.93 -10.66 -18.68
N PHE A 107 13.93 -9.79 -18.54
CA PHE A 107 14.02 -8.39 -18.98
C PHE A 107 14.70 -7.45 -17.96
N GLY A 108 15.07 -7.94 -16.78
CA GLY A 108 15.75 -7.15 -15.76
C GLY A 108 14.83 -6.15 -15.03
N PHE A 109 13.53 -6.42 -14.98
CA PHE A 109 12.59 -5.64 -14.15
C PHE A 109 12.64 -6.07 -12.67
N THR A 110 13.11 -7.28 -12.41
CA THR A 110 13.31 -7.85 -11.07
C THR A 110 14.59 -8.68 -11.03
N ASP A 111 15.25 -8.72 -9.88
CA ASP A 111 16.42 -9.56 -9.60
C ASP A 111 16.02 -10.97 -9.13
N GLU A 112 14.73 -11.21 -8.92
CA GLU A 112 14.23 -12.47 -8.36
C GLU A 112 14.08 -13.57 -9.43
N PHE A 113 14.90 -14.63 -9.31
CA PHE A 113 14.77 -15.82 -10.14
C PHE A 113 13.61 -16.70 -9.64
N GLU A 114 12.42 -16.51 -10.22
CA GLU A 114 11.24 -17.31 -9.89
C GLU A 114 11.32 -18.71 -10.51
N MET A 115 11.95 -19.69 -9.88
CA MET A 115 11.93 -21.07 -10.38
C MET A 115 10.63 -21.78 -9.99
N GLY A 116 9.63 -21.79 -10.88
CA GLY A 116 8.42 -22.62 -10.76
C GLY A 116 7.59 -22.47 -9.47
N ASN A 117 7.89 -21.50 -8.60
CA ASN A 117 7.33 -21.50 -7.27
C ASN A 117 6.02 -20.69 -7.23
N ILE A 118 4.91 -21.42 -7.37
CA ILE A 118 3.55 -20.91 -7.12
C ILE A 118 3.49 -20.21 -5.76
N GLU A 119 4.29 -20.64 -4.77
CA GLU A 119 4.32 -20.07 -3.42
C GLU A 119 4.86 -18.64 -3.39
N ALA A 120 5.83 -18.27 -4.24
CA ALA A 120 6.34 -16.90 -4.32
C ALA A 120 5.32 -15.95 -4.97
N LYS A 121 4.66 -16.40 -6.05
CA LYS A 121 3.55 -15.67 -6.67
C LYS A 121 2.36 -15.53 -5.73
N MET A 122 2.03 -16.60 -5.01
CA MET A 122 0.95 -16.62 -4.04
C MET A 122 1.29 -15.74 -2.83
N ALA A 123 2.56 -15.70 -2.40
CA ALA A 123 3.02 -14.77 -1.36
C ALA A 123 2.85 -13.31 -1.78
N GLY A 124 3.22 -12.94 -3.01
CA GLY A 124 3.00 -11.59 -3.53
C GLY A 124 1.52 -11.20 -3.59
N LEU A 125 0.65 -12.13 -4.02
CA LEU A 125 -0.80 -11.93 -4.04
C LEU A 125 -1.39 -11.82 -2.62
N VAL A 126 -0.94 -12.65 -1.70
CA VAL A 126 -1.35 -12.61 -0.28
C VAL A 126 -0.91 -11.30 0.36
N PHE A 127 0.34 -10.87 0.16
CA PHE A 127 0.84 -9.58 0.65
C PHE A 127 0.05 -8.41 0.10
N ARG A 128 -0.28 -8.43 -1.21
CA ARG A 128 -1.11 -7.40 -1.82
C ARG A 128 -2.52 -7.40 -1.24
N SER A 129 -3.14 -8.56 -1.09
CA SER A 129 -4.48 -8.67 -0.48
C SER A 129 -4.49 -8.17 0.97
N VAL A 130 -3.47 -8.52 1.77
CA VAL A 130 -3.34 -8.05 3.14
C VAL A 130 -3.14 -6.53 3.16
N ARG A 131 -2.30 -6.00 2.27
CA ARG A 131 -2.07 -4.55 2.15
C ARG A 131 -3.36 -3.81 1.80
N GLU A 132 -4.13 -4.30 0.84
CA GLU A 132 -5.42 -3.72 0.43
C GLU A 132 -6.41 -3.75 1.60
N SER A 133 -6.57 -4.88 2.30
CA SER A 133 -7.42 -4.97 3.49
C SER A 133 -7.01 -4.01 4.61
N VAL A 134 -5.72 -3.84 4.85
CA VAL A 134 -5.21 -2.89 5.87
C VAL A 134 -5.53 -1.44 5.48
N MET A 135 -5.38 -1.09 4.19
CA MET A 135 -5.70 0.25 3.71
C MET A 135 -7.20 0.56 3.83
N ASP A 136 -8.06 -0.39 3.48
CA ASP A 136 -9.52 -0.25 3.60
C ASP A 136 -9.95 -0.10 5.07
N ALA A 137 -9.41 -0.93 5.96
CA ALA A 137 -9.68 -0.82 7.40
C ALA A 137 -9.20 0.53 7.96
N THR A 138 -8.01 0.99 7.53
CA THR A 138 -7.46 2.29 7.97
C THR A 138 -8.33 3.45 7.51
N SER A 139 -8.78 3.45 6.25
CA SER A 139 -9.68 4.48 5.72
C SER A 139 -10.98 4.53 6.53
N THR A 140 -11.57 3.37 6.81
CA THR A 140 -12.80 3.25 7.60
C THR A 140 -12.63 3.81 9.01
N ILE A 141 -11.51 3.50 9.69
CA ILE A 141 -11.20 4.05 11.01
C ILE A 141 -11.03 5.57 10.94
N CYS A 142 -10.29 6.08 9.95
CA CYS A 142 -10.07 7.52 9.79
C CYS A 142 -11.38 8.29 9.55
N GLU A 143 -12.26 7.76 8.70
CA GLU A 143 -13.58 8.34 8.44
C GLU A 143 -14.47 8.32 9.67
N GLY A 144 -14.52 7.17 10.37
CA GLY A 144 -15.28 7.01 11.61
C GLY A 144 -14.81 7.94 12.72
N MET A 145 -13.49 8.12 12.83
CA MET A 145 -12.87 9.04 13.79
C MET A 145 -13.16 10.50 13.42
N ALA A 146 -13.06 10.86 12.14
CA ALA A 146 -13.40 12.20 11.67
C ALA A 146 -14.87 12.56 11.93
N GLN A 147 -15.80 11.62 11.72
CA GLN A 147 -17.22 11.81 12.03
C GLN A 147 -17.46 11.95 13.54
N SER A 148 -16.78 11.13 14.34
CA SER A 148 -16.86 11.16 15.81
C SER A 148 -16.36 12.48 16.40
N LEU A 149 -15.27 13.03 15.86
CA LEU A 149 -14.70 14.31 16.30
C LEU A 149 -15.63 15.51 16.04
N ARG A 150 -16.51 15.45 15.03
CA ARG A 150 -17.51 16.52 14.77
C ARG A 150 -18.53 16.69 15.89
N HIS A 151 -18.70 15.68 16.72
CA HIS A 151 -19.67 15.68 17.83
C HIS A 151 -19.09 16.14 19.16
N LEU A 152 -17.76 16.35 19.22
CA LEU A 152 -17.12 16.94 20.38
C LEU A 152 -17.34 18.45 20.39
N PRO A 153 -17.58 19.06 21.56
CA PRO A 153 -17.64 20.50 21.65
C PRO A 153 -16.30 21.12 21.19
N PRO A 154 -16.34 22.28 20.52
CA PRO A 154 -15.14 22.94 20.05
C PRO A 154 -14.24 23.31 21.24
N TYR A 155 -12.94 23.40 21.01
CA TYR A 155 -11.94 23.77 22.00
C TYR A 155 -12.32 25.03 22.83
N GLN A 156 -12.97 26.00 22.20
CA GLN A 156 -13.48 27.20 22.85
C GLN A 156 -14.51 26.91 23.95
N GLY A 157 -15.33 25.87 23.79
CA GLY A 157 -16.29 25.43 24.81
C GLY A 157 -15.61 24.84 26.04
N GLU A 158 -14.49 24.13 25.85
CA GLU A 158 -13.71 23.56 26.95
C GLU A 158 -12.97 24.63 27.74
N LEU A 159 -12.39 25.63 27.06
CA LEU A 159 -11.78 26.78 27.71
C LEU A 159 -12.78 27.58 28.55
N LEU A 160 -13.97 27.83 27.99
CA LEU A 160 -15.04 28.52 28.70
C LEU A 160 -15.48 27.73 29.94
N ARG A 161 -15.63 26.41 29.81
CA ARG A 161 -15.96 25.51 30.92
C ARG A 161 -14.93 25.59 32.05
N GLN A 162 -13.64 25.57 31.71
CA GLN A 162 -12.56 25.65 32.70
C GLN A 162 -12.58 26.99 33.45
N SER A 163 -12.79 28.10 32.73
CA SER A 163 -12.91 29.43 33.33
C SER A 163 -14.17 29.56 34.20
N ALA A 164 -15.32 29.07 33.73
CA ALA A 164 -16.58 29.07 34.47
C ALA A 164 -16.48 28.27 35.78
N LYS A 165 -15.82 27.10 35.75
CA LYS A 165 -15.58 26.29 36.94
C LYS A 165 -14.73 27.04 37.98
N GLY A 166 -13.67 27.73 37.54
CA GLY A 166 -12.86 28.58 38.41
C GLY A 166 -13.66 29.70 39.07
N CYS A 167 -14.58 30.34 38.33
CA CYS A 167 -15.48 31.36 38.88
C CYS A 167 -16.44 30.78 39.94
N VAL A 168 -17.04 29.62 39.65
CA VAL A 168 -17.94 28.92 40.58
C VAL A 168 -17.21 28.52 41.85
N ASP A 169 -16.02 27.93 41.74
CA ASP A 169 -15.23 27.49 42.89
C ASP A 169 -14.82 28.67 43.79
N LEU A 170 -14.43 29.80 43.19
CA LEU A 170 -14.07 31.00 43.93
C LEU A 170 -15.28 31.58 44.67
N ALA A 171 -16.43 31.64 44.03
CA ALA A 171 -17.64 32.21 44.63
C ALA A 171 -18.26 31.32 45.71
N LEU A 172 -18.23 29.99 45.53
CA LEU A 172 -18.65 29.05 46.57
C LEU A 172 -17.81 29.16 47.84
N LYS A 173 -16.53 29.55 47.71
CA LYS A 173 -15.65 29.80 48.87
C LYS A 173 -16.14 30.93 49.77
N TYR A 174 -16.77 31.95 49.20
CA TYR A 174 -17.32 33.11 49.92
C TYR A 174 -18.84 33.00 50.16
N ALA A 175 -19.50 31.97 49.63
CA ALA A 175 -20.96 31.80 49.71
C ALA A 175 -21.49 31.59 51.15
N HIS A 176 -20.62 31.19 52.09
CA HIS A 176 -20.97 31.01 53.50
C HIS A 176 -20.83 32.29 54.34
N ASP A 177 -20.26 33.36 53.79
CA ASP A 177 -20.21 34.66 54.45
C ASP A 177 -21.58 35.35 54.37
N MET A 178 -22.24 35.48 55.52
CA MET A 178 -23.59 36.06 55.60
C MET A 178 -23.63 37.54 55.20
N VAL A 179 -22.52 38.28 55.35
CA VAL A 179 -22.42 39.69 54.93
C VAL A 179 -22.32 39.78 53.42
N PHE A 180 -21.49 38.93 52.82
CA PHE A 180 -21.32 38.84 51.37
C PHE A 180 -22.62 38.41 50.68
N ARG A 181 -23.33 37.43 51.24
CA ARG A 181 -24.60 36.94 50.71
C ARG A 181 -25.73 37.97 50.79
N ALA A 182 -25.79 38.75 51.86
CA ALA A 182 -26.78 39.82 52.01
C ALA A 182 -26.56 40.95 50.99
N GLN A 183 -25.32 41.18 50.57
CA GLN A 183 -24.96 42.28 49.66
C GLN A 183 -24.95 41.88 48.18
N TYR A 184 -24.64 40.62 47.87
CA TYR A 184 -24.47 40.11 46.50
C TYR A 184 -25.31 38.86 46.21
N GLY A 185 -26.52 38.77 46.77
CA GLY A 185 -27.43 37.62 46.60
C GLY A 185 -27.69 37.26 45.13
N ASP A 186 -28.04 38.22 44.29
CA ASP A 186 -28.32 38.01 42.87
C ASP A 186 -27.11 37.47 42.08
N LEU A 187 -25.90 37.86 42.47
CA LEU A 187 -24.66 37.36 41.89
C LEU A 187 -24.44 35.89 42.26
N LEU A 188 -24.71 35.51 43.51
CA LEU A 188 -24.62 34.11 43.95
C LEU A 188 -25.64 33.24 43.22
N ASP A 189 -26.87 33.73 43.00
CA ASP A 189 -27.89 33.01 42.24
C ASP A 189 -27.47 32.80 40.77
N ALA A 190 -26.90 33.81 40.12
CA ALA A 190 -26.33 33.68 38.78
C ALA A 190 -25.18 32.66 38.72
N ILE A 191 -24.36 32.59 39.77
CA ILE A 191 -23.26 31.63 39.88
C ILE A 191 -23.78 30.20 40.12
N TYR A 192 -24.86 30.03 40.89
CA TYR A 192 -25.52 28.72 41.04
C TYR A 192 -26.15 28.23 39.72
N ASP A 193 -26.72 29.13 38.91
CA ASP A 193 -27.16 28.77 37.56
C ASP A 193 -25.96 28.38 36.67
N LEU A 194 -24.87 29.17 36.70
CA LEU A 194 -23.63 28.85 35.98
C LEU A 194 -23.05 27.48 36.39
N GLN A 195 -23.07 27.15 37.68
CA GLN A 195 -22.67 25.84 38.20
C GLN A 195 -23.53 24.72 37.58
N THR A 196 -24.84 24.91 37.55
CA THR A 196 -25.78 23.94 36.97
C THR A 196 -25.52 23.72 35.49
N LYS A 197 -25.28 24.80 34.72
CA LYS A 197 -24.94 24.72 33.29
C LYS A 197 -23.59 24.04 33.05
N THR A 198 -22.59 24.32 33.89
CA THR A 198 -21.28 23.67 33.81
C THR A 198 -21.38 22.16 34.04
N GLN A 199 -22.19 21.74 35.02
CA GLN A 199 -22.45 20.31 35.27
C GLN A 199 -23.22 19.63 34.13
N GLN A 200 -24.17 20.34 33.51
CA GLN A 200 -24.89 19.83 32.33
C GLN A 200 -23.93 19.63 31.15
N PHE A 201 -22.99 20.56 30.95
CA PHE A 201 -21.96 20.44 29.93
C PHE A 201 -21.03 19.24 30.19
N ASP A 202 -20.58 19.04 31.43
CA ASP A 202 -19.75 17.89 31.81
C ASP A 202 -20.44 16.56 31.49
N ARG A 203 -21.74 16.45 31.83
CA ARG A 203 -22.54 15.25 31.52
C ARG A 203 -22.70 15.02 30.02
N TYR A 204 -22.91 16.09 29.26
CA TYR A 204 -22.99 16.00 27.81
C TYR A 204 -21.66 15.53 27.22
N PHE A 205 -20.54 16.13 27.62
CA PHE A 205 -19.21 15.77 27.16
C PHE A 205 -18.89 14.30 27.46
N ALA A 206 -19.16 13.83 28.69
CA ALA A 206 -18.95 12.45 29.08
C ALA A 206 -19.78 11.46 28.23
N ARG A 207 -21.04 11.80 27.91
CA ARG A 207 -21.88 10.98 27.04
C ARG A 207 -21.34 10.92 25.61
N GLN A 208 -20.90 12.06 25.07
CA GLN A 208 -20.33 12.11 23.73
C GLN A 208 -19.03 11.30 23.65
N MET A 209 -18.14 11.44 24.63
CA MET A 209 -16.92 10.62 24.68
C MET A 209 -17.22 9.13 24.76
N ARG A 210 -18.20 8.74 25.59
CA ARG A 210 -18.62 7.34 25.68
C ARG A 210 -19.20 6.81 24.37
N GLN A 211 -19.97 7.63 23.65
CA GLN A 211 -20.52 7.26 22.35
C GLN A 211 -19.41 7.04 21.31
N ILE A 212 -18.37 7.88 21.33
CA ILE A 212 -17.20 7.74 20.45
C ILE A 212 -16.47 6.42 20.74
N GLU A 213 -16.21 6.11 22.02
CA GLU A 213 -15.59 4.84 22.42
C GLU A 213 -16.38 3.63 21.91
N LEU A 214 -17.71 3.63 22.09
CA LEU A 214 -18.58 2.53 21.66
C LEU A 214 -18.63 2.39 20.13
N ASN A 215 -18.67 3.52 19.40
CA ASN A 215 -18.64 3.51 17.94
C ASN A 215 -17.31 2.95 17.42
N MET A 216 -16.18 3.34 18.03
CA MET A 216 -14.86 2.82 17.66
C MET A 216 -14.72 1.32 17.98
N ALA A 217 -15.20 0.88 19.15
CA ALA A 217 -15.21 -0.54 19.50
C ALA A 217 -16.05 -1.36 18.50
N SER A 218 -17.23 -0.86 18.12
CA SER A 218 -18.07 -1.53 17.12
C SER A 218 -17.43 -1.59 15.72
N MET A 219 -16.62 -0.60 15.33
CA MET A 219 -15.89 -0.63 14.06
C MET A 219 -14.81 -1.71 14.06
N LEU A 220 -14.09 -1.88 15.18
CA LEU A 220 -13.09 -2.93 15.34
C LEU A 220 -13.70 -4.34 15.33
N ASP A 221 -14.90 -4.52 15.87
CA ASP A 221 -15.57 -5.82 15.93
C ASP A 221 -16.17 -6.26 14.58
N LYS A 222 -16.68 -5.32 13.76
CA LYS A 222 -17.35 -5.63 12.47
C LYS A 222 -16.40 -6.16 11.38
N ASP A 223 -15.11 -5.85 11.46
CA ASP A 223 -14.13 -6.33 10.48
C ASP A 223 -13.76 -7.83 10.67
N GLN A 224 -14.07 -8.42 11.83
CA GLN A 224 -13.82 -9.85 12.06
C GLN A 224 -14.87 -10.76 11.38
N ASP A 225 -16.13 -10.33 11.29
CA ASP A 225 -17.22 -11.16 10.75
C ASP A 225 -17.27 -11.19 9.21
N THR A 226 -16.79 -10.13 8.55
CA THR A 226 -16.93 -9.98 7.09
C THR A 226 -15.81 -10.71 6.30
N SER A 227 -14.68 -11.02 6.93
CA SER A 227 -13.54 -11.70 6.28
C SER A 227 -13.78 -13.19 5.97
N ALA A 228 -14.82 -13.81 6.53
CA ALA A 228 -15.11 -15.23 6.33
C ALA A 228 -15.83 -15.56 5.00
N THR A 229 -16.40 -14.56 4.30
CA THR A 229 -17.36 -14.82 3.21
C THR A 229 -16.76 -14.76 1.79
N LYS A 230 -15.52 -14.31 1.60
CA LYS A 230 -14.87 -14.27 0.27
C LYS A 230 -14.06 -15.54 -0.03
N LYS A 231 -14.73 -16.69 -0.07
CA LYS A 231 -14.17 -17.90 -0.73
C LYS A 231 -14.22 -17.69 -2.25
N MET A 232 -13.07 -17.42 -2.88
CA MET A 232 -12.92 -17.56 -4.33
C MET A 232 -12.85 -19.05 -4.68
N THR A 233 -13.97 -19.61 -5.10
CA THR A 233 -14.03 -20.89 -5.80
C THR A 233 -13.53 -20.66 -7.23
N MET A 234 -12.33 -21.12 -7.57
CA MET A 234 -11.94 -21.26 -8.97
C MET A 234 -12.38 -22.64 -9.44
N THR A 235 -13.54 -22.69 -10.10
CA THR A 235 -14.04 -23.89 -10.77
C THR A 235 -13.14 -24.16 -11.98
N VAL A 236 -12.23 -25.11 -11.87
CA VAL A 236 -11.51 -25.65 -13.04
C VAL A 236 -12.49 -26.56 -13.77
N VAL A 237 -12.94 -26.13 -14.94
CA VAL A 237 -13.65 -26.99 -15.90
C VAL A 237 -12.66 -28.06 -16.35
N LYS A 238 -12.88 -29.30 -15.92
CA LYS A 238 -12.25 -30.48 -16.51
C LYS A 238 -12.96 -30.76 -17.84
N ASP A 239 -12.27 -30.57 -18.96
CA ASP A 239 -12.62 -31.28 -20.19
C ASP A 239 -12.06 -32.70 -20.09
N GLU A 240 -12.92 -33.65 -19.72
CA GLU A 240 -12.67 -35.08 -19.88
C GLU A 240 -13.35 -35.59 -21.16
N THR A 241 -12.50 -35.89 -22.16
CA THR A 241 -12.66 -36.94 -23.19
C THR A 241 -13.71 -36.68 -24.29
N VAL A 242 -13.48 -37.05 -25.55
CA VAL A 242 -13.52 -38.45 -26.02
C VAL A 242 -12.56 -38.71 -27.19
N SER A 243 -11.77 -39.74 -27.00
CA SER A 243 -11.10 -40.57 -28.00
C SER A 243 -12.09 -41.34 -28.87
N VAL A 244 -11.93 -41.26 -30.20
CA VAL A 244 -12.13 -42.37 -31.15
C VAL A 244 -11.02 -42.29 -32.18
#